data_AF-A0A131YQ36-F1
#
_entry.id   AF-A0A131YQ36-F1
#
_cell.length_a   1.000
_cell.length_b   1.000
_cell.length_c   1.000
_cell.angle_alpha   90.00
_cell.angle_beta   90.00
_cell.angle_gamma   90.00
#
_symmetry.space_group_name_H-M   'P 1'
#
loop_
_entity.id
_entity.type
_entity.pdbx_description
1 polymer ?
#
loop_
_entity_poly.entity_id
_entity_poly.type
_entity_poly.pdbx_seq_one_letter_code
_entity_poly.pdbx_strand_id
1 'polypeptide(L)'
;MSNNSVAVCVEACQEYQVQEITYDGQEVYVQPCSMSENLTKLAQKIDFGQAADEQQSSVEKASFQPSLWPWDSVRTKLRSALMEVSVLCDVLSISRQKHYLVLDPVSQEPPEHRPVAVLVAKKKALAAAAGVLLSGAESLRGAAADPAGLSSPRGAGSVAQALPQQRMAPDFHAELLHMRQNWRLRKVGTTILGDLSYRSAGSRFWQSGTFEVSKSSEPRAGSSLQVTLPSELEGISYIQVTIQKDTETIASGQLSINLPQNAFSSPETHWQQRLEAAQNVLFCRELFAQLAREAVQLQPSIPNLVVGNQITAALFPGVQLCIGLCHRTLQDRQPALPPSRLDHKHVLEHSLHQLLREYHYAFLHQGAPRPASGPVGVPRKRHLAGPHAHDRQRLRDSLHSETILEKIVAQTQHVALRLRTMYVIDQFACEVKDPLVVAHWACLSSPTHNSVKINILSQGYETMCRTPLVIHVEEQRLRAVCRDGRVIQLSYEPQELRFLLMAQVAQHQVSSVQTLAKFVGWKVLSTCNNVGVGPLEALGNASSILMASPTGDKMISVRCGPQSGAEVCVSCSPQQQDFYPSTLVRDRKWHNLSGAFREVCLARMQGRSFLSKMEHLMAALTT
;
A
#
# COMPACT_ATOMS: atom_id res chain seq x y z
N MET A 1 -47.47 -14.86 0.20
CA MET A 1 -47.77 -13.69 -0.66
C MET A 1 -46.55 -13.40 -1.52
N SER A 2 -46.51 -13.99 -2.71
CA SER A 2 -45.41 -13.86 -3.67
C SER A 2 -45.64 -12.62 -4.54
N ASN A 3 -44.91 -11.54 -4.25
CA ASN A 3 -44.80 -10.38 -5.14
C ASN A 3 -44.13 -10.82 -6.45
N ASN A 4 -44.92 -11.17 -7.46
CA ASN A 4 -44.43 -11.30 -8.83
C ASN A 4 -44.31 -9.89 -9.43
N SER A 5 -43.25 -9.18 -9.03
CA SER A 5 -42.76 -8.01 -9.75
C SER A 5 -42.27 -8.45 -11.12
N VAL A 6 -42.91 -7.99 -12.19
CA VAL A 6 -42.44 -8.23 -13.56
C VAL A 6 -41.09 -7.55 -13.74
N ALA A 7 -40.05 -8.34 -14.02
CA ALA A 7 -38.76 -7.85 -14.47
C ALA A 7 -38.91 -7.27 -15.88
N VAL A 8 -39.12 -5.95 -15.98
CA VAL A 8 -39.01 -5.25 -17.26
C VAL A 8 -37.52 -5.05 -17.53
N CYS A 9 -36.91 -6.03 -18.18
CA CYS A 9 -35.63 -5.85 -18.83
C CYS A 9 -35.84 -5.00 -20.08
N VAL A 10 -35.36 -3.75 -20.07
CA VAL A 10 -34.89 -3.15 -21.32
C VAL A 10 -33.62 -3.95 -21.65
N GLU A 11 -33.75 -5.05 -22.39
CA GLU A 11 -32.58 -5.80 -22.86
C GLU A 11 -31.66 -4.84 -23.61
N ALA A 12 -30.36 -4.93 -23.34
CA ALA A 12 -29.39 -4.35 -24.27
C ALA A 12 -29.68 -4.93 -25.66
N CYS A 13 -29.52 -4.14 -26.73
CA CYS A 13 -29.51 -4.69 -28.08
C CYS A 13 -28.63 -5.94 -28.05
N GLN A 14 -29.22 -7.12 -28.27
CA GLN A 14 -28.48 -8.38 -28.19
C GLN A 14 -27.29 -8.24 -29.15
N GLU A 15 -26.08 -8.18 -28.59
CA GLU A 15 -24.86 -8.20 -29.39
C GLU A 15 -24.79 -9.54 -30.11
N TYR A 16 -24.10 -9.57 -31.24
CA TYR A 16 -23.86 -10.79 -32.02
C TYR A 16 -23.38 -11.94 -31.11
N GLN A 17 -24.20 -12.97 -30.97
CA GLN A 17 -23.83 -14.15 -30.17
C GLN A 17 -23.12 -15.15 -31.09
N VAL A 18 -21.94 -15.63 -30.70
CA VAL A 18 -21.19 -16.64 -31.46
C VAL A 18 -21.98 -17.95 -31.45
N GLN A 19 -22.44 -18.38 -32.61
CA GLN A 19 -23.18 -19.63 -32.81
C GLN A 19 -22.24 -20.83 -32.80
N GLU A 20 -21.13 -20.71 -33.52
CA GLU A 20 -20.11 -21.73 -33.68
C GLU A 20 -18.78 -21.06 -34.05
N ILE A 21 -17.68 -21.67 -33.62
CA ILE A 21 -16.32 -21.31 -34.05
C ILE A 21 -15.84 -22.45 -34.93
N THR A 22 -15.56 -22.18 -36.20
CA THR A 22 -15.08 -23.20 -37.15
C THR A 22 -13.69 -23.70 -36.76
N TYR A 23 -13.28 -24.87 -37.27
CA TYR A 23 -11.94 -25.43 -37.02
C TYR A 23 -10.78 -24.52 -37.49
N ASP A 24 -11.08 -23.53 -38.35
CA ASP A 24 -10.13 -22.50 -38.81
C ASP A 24 -10.11 -21.25 -37.91
N GLY A 25 -10.87 -21.26 -36.80
CA GLY A 25 -10.93 -20.18 -35.82
C GLY A 25 -11.84 -19.01 -36.21
N GLN A 26 -12.70 -19.17 -37.23
CA GLN A 26 -13.61 -18.13 -37.69
C GLN A 26 -14.95 -18.22 -36.94
N GLU A 27 -15.35 -17.12 -36.31
CA GLU A 27 -16.59 -17.03 -35.53
C GLU A 27 -17.79 -16.78 -36.46
N VAL A 28 -18.81 -17.65 -36.40
CA VAL A 28 -20.10 -17.47 -37.08
C VAL A 28 -21.09 -16.89 -36.08
N TYR A 29 -21.61 -15.70 -36.36
CA TYR A 29 -22.49 -14.97 -35.45
C TYR A 29 -23.97 -15.16 -35.78
N VAL A 30 -24.80 -15.34 -34.74
CA VAL A 30 -26.27 -15.25 -34.88
C VAL A 30 -26.67 -13.79 -34.91
N GLN A 31 -27.40 -13.40 -35.95
CA GLN A 31 -28.00 -12.07 -36.05
C GLN A 31 -29.10 -11.93 -34.97
N PRO A 32 -29.10 -10.86 -34.15
CA PRO A 32 -30.11 -10.68 -33.12
C PRO A 32 -31.51 -10.56 -33.72
N CYS A 33 -32.50 -11.13 -33.03
CA CYS A 33 -33.89 -11.09 -33.47
C CYS A 33 -34.39 -9.65 -33.61
N SER A 34 -35.09 -9.37 -34.70
CA SER A 34 -35.79 -8.10 -34.88
C SER A 34 -36.87 -7.92 -33.80
N MET A 35 -37.26 -6.67 -33.53
CA MET A 35 -38.32 -6.37 -32.54
C MET A 35 -39.63 -7.12 -32.84
N SER A 36 -39.97 -7.34 -34.11
CA SER A 36 -41.12 -8.14 -34.52
C SER A 36 -40.98 -9.62 -34.20
N GLU A 37 -39.79 -10.20 -34.35
CA GLU A 37 -39.53 -11.61 -34.02
C GLU A 37 -39.51 -11.84 -32.50
N ASN A 38 -38.98 -10.88 -31.74
CA ASN A 38 -38.98 -10.95 -30.28
C ASN A 38 -40.41 -10.85 -29.72
N LEU A 39 -41.23 -9.96 -30.29
CA LEU A 39 -42.65 -9.83 -29.94
C LEU A 39 -43.43 -11.11 -30.30
N THR A 40 -43.10 -11.75 -31.43
CA THR A 40 -43.67 -13.04 -31.84
C THR A 40 -43.29 -14.17 -30.86
N LYS A 41 -42.01 -14.25 -30.45
CA LYS A 41 -41.54 -15.21 -29.44
C LYS A 41 -42.24 -15.01 -28.08
N LEU A 42 -42.47 -13.77 -27.68
CA LEU A 42 -43.19 -13.44 -26.43
C LEU A 42 -44.67 -13.80 -26.53
N ALA A 43 -45.33 -13.53 -27.66
CA ALA A 43 -46.71 -13.92 -27.89
C ALA A 43 -46.90 -15.45 -27.85
N GLN A 44 -45.92 -16.22 -28.35
CA GLN A 44 -45.92 -17.69 -28.28
C GLN A 44 -45.73 -18.26 -26.87
N LYS A 45 -45.22 -17.47 -25.92
CA LYS A 45 -45.10 -17.86 -24.49
C LYS A 45 -46.40 -17.65 -23.71
N ILE A 46 -47.43 -17.07 -24.32
CA ILE A 46 -48.74 -16.88 -23.66
C ILE A 46 -49.45 -18.23 -23.66
N ASP A 47 -49.51 -18.86 -22.48
CA ASP A 47 -50.29 -20.07 -22.26
C ASP A 47 -51.79 -19.71 -22.13
N PHE A 48 -52.59 -20.17 -23.08
CA PHE A 48 -54.04 -19.94 -23.12
C PHE A 48 -54.83 -20.94 -22.26
N GLY A 49 -54.16 -21.97 -21.72
CA GLY A 49 -54.77 -23.06 -20.95
C GLY A 49 -55.00 -22.75 -19.48
N GLN A 50 -54.29 -21.78 -18.88
CA GLN A 50 -54.52 -21.38 -17.49
C GLN A 50 -55.70 -20.40 -17.40
N ALA A 51 -56.92 -20.94 -17.52
CA ALA A 51 -58.07 -20.33 -16.88
C ALA A 51 -58.08 -20.78 -15.42
N ALA A 52 -58.25 -19.81 -14.52
CA ALA A 52 -58.46 -20.01 -13.12
C ALA A 52 -59.61 -21.01 -12.87
N ASP A 53 -59.32 -22.05 -12.09
CA ASP A 53 -60.30 -22.60 -11.14
C ASP A 53 -60.62 -21.49 -10.12
N GLU A 54 -61.41 -20.50 -10.52
CA GLU A 54 -62.04 -19.59 -9.58
C GLU A 54 -63.41 -20.18 -9.20
N GLN A 55 -63.37 -20.92 -8.10
CA GLN A 55 -64.54 -21.37 -7.37
C GLN A 55 -65.49 -20.20 -7.12
N GLN A 56 -66.76 -20.41 -7.47
CA GLN A 56 -67.87 -19.57 -7.02
C GLN A 56 -67.91 -19.57 -5.49
N SER A 57 -67.45 -18.48 -4.87
CA SER A 57 -67.83 -18.14 -3.50
C SER A 57 -68.56 -16.80 -3.48
N SER A 58 -69.73 -16.85 -2.88
CA SER A 58 -70.71 -15.81 -2.63
C SER A 58 -70.17 -14.41 -2.30
N VAL A 59 -70.81 -13.44 -2.95
CA VAL A 59 -70.98 -12.01 -2.62
C VAL A 59 -70.55 -11.59 -1.21
N GLU A 60 -69.55 -10.70 -1.13
CA GLU A 60 -69.57 -9.53 -0.25
C GLU A 60 -68.68 -8.42 -0.83
N LYS A 61 -69.21 -7.19 -0.84
CA LYS A 61 -68.62 -5.99 -1.45
C LYS A 61 -67.37 -5.55 -0.69
N ALA A 62 -66.20 -6.01 -1.12
CA ALA A 62 -64.93 -5.33 -0.88
C ALA A 62 -64.47 -4.67 -2.19
N SER A 63 -64.02 -3.41 -2.10
CA SER A 63 -63.53 -2.61 -3.22
C SER A 63 -62.40 -3.33 -3.97
N PHE A 64 -62.77 -4.00 -5.06
CA PHE A 64 -61.86 -4.70 -5.95
C PHE A 64 -61.03 -3.65 -6.70
N GLN A 65 -59.77 -3.45 -6.31
CA GLN A 65 -58.77 -2.88 -7.21
C GLN A 65 -58.39 -4.01 -8.17
N PRO A 66 -58.76 -3.97 -9.46
CA PRO A 66 -58.27 -4.96 -10.39
C PRO A 66 -56.78 -4.68 -10.56
N SER A 67 -55.94 -5.63 -10.15
CA SER A 67 -54.57 -5.74 -10.66
C SER A 67 -54.66 -6.06 -12.15
N LEU A 68 -54.96 -5.05 -12.97
CA LEU A 68 -54.96 -5.16 -14.42
C LEU A 68 -53.53 -5.44 -14.84
N TRP A 69 -53.23 -6.72 -15.02
CA TRP A 69 -52.09 -7.13 -15.82
C TRP A 69 -52.16 -6.33 -17.12
N PRO A 70 -51.11 -5.59 -17.54
CA PRO A 70 -51.19 -4.63 -18.66
C PRO A 70 -51.66 -5.27 -19.97
N TRP A 71 -51.48 -6.58 -20.07
CA TRP A 71 -51.83 -7.40 -21.22
C TRP A 71 -53.17 -8.12 -21.09
N ASP A 72 -53.92 -7.97 -19.99
CA ASP A 72 -55.16 -8.70 -19.79
C ASP A 72 -56.23 -8.29 -20.80
N SER A 73 -56.32 -7.00 -21.12
CA SER A 73 -57.18 -6.49 -22.20
C SER A 73 -56.82 -7.10 -23.57
N VAL A 74 -55.51 -7.28 -23.82
CA VAL A 74 -55.01 -7.88 -25.07
C VAL A 74 -55.31 -9.39 -25.11
N ARG A 75 -55.03 -10.11 -24.01
CA ARG A 75 -55.33 -11.53 -23.83
C ARG A 75 -56.81 -11.81 -24.04
N THR A 76 -57.69 -11.05 -23.39
CA THR A 76 -59.15 -11.25 -23.46
C THR A 76 -59.67 -11.02 -24.89
N LYS A 77 -59.18 -9.98 -25.58
CA LYS A 77 -59.54 -9.72 -26.98
C LYS A 77 -59.02 -10.79 -27.94
N LEU A 78 -57.78 -11.25 -27.76
CA LEU A 78 -57.21 -12.34 -28.56
C LEU A 78 -57.93 -13.66 -28.32
N ARG A 79 -58.31 -13.95 -27.06
CA ARG A 79 -59.09 -15.14 -26.71
C ARG A 79 -60.49 -15.09 -27.33
N SER A 80 -61.16 -13.94 -27.29
CA SER A 80 -62.46 -13.74 -27.96
C SER A 80 -62.36 -13.96 -29.46
N ALA A 81 -61.36 -13.36 -30.12
CA ALA A 81 -61.14 -13.55 -31.56
C ALA A 81 -60.82 -15.01 -31.90
N LEU A 82 -60.02 -15.69 -31.08
CA LEU A 82 -59.71 -17.12 -31.26
C LEU A 82 -60.97 -17.99 -31.09
N MET A 83 -61.82 -17.69 -30.10
CA MET A 83 -63.10 -18.38 -29.93
C MET A 83 -64.00 -18.19 -31.14
N GLU A 84 -64.15 -16.96 -31.64
CA GLU A 84 -64.97 -16.67 -32.84
C GLU A 84 -64.47 -17.43 -34.07
N VAL A 85 -63.15 -17.44 -34.31
CA VAL A 85 -62.54 -18.17 -35.43
C VAL A 85 -62.66 -19.69 -35.26
N SER A 86 -62.53 -20.20 -34.03
CA SER A 86 -62.68 -21.64 -33.74
C SER A 86 -64.12 -22.09 -33.97
N VAL A 87 -65.10 -21.33 -33.50
CA VAL A 87 -66.53 -21.60 -33.75
C VAL A 87 -66.83 -21.57 -35.25
N LEU A 88 -66.30 -20.58 -36.00
CA LEU A 88 -66.44 -20.56 -37.45
C LEU A 88 -65.82 -21.81 -38.10
N CYS A 89 -64.65 -22.24 -37.64
CA CYS A 89 -63.98 -23.45 -38.11
C CYS A 89 -64.83 -24.71 -37.84
N ASP A 90 -65.44 -24.80 -36.66
CA ASP A 90 -66.34 -25.89 -36.30
C ASP A 90 -67.59 -25.90 -37.18
N VAL A 91 -68.22 -24.74 -37.39
CA VAL A 91 -69.40 -24.60 -38.28
C VAL A 91 -69.05 -24.98 -39.72
N LEU A 92 -67.90 -24.54 -40.23
CA LEU A 92 -67.40 -24.92 -41.56
C LEU A 92 -67.10 -26.42 -41.65
N SER A 93 -66.53 -27.01 -40.60
CA SER A 93 -66.23 -28.44 -40.54
C SER A 93 -67.51 -29.30 -40.51
N ILE A 94 -68.52 -28.89 -39.74
CA ILE A 94 -69.82 -29.57 -39.65
C ILE A 94 -70.60 -29.43 -40.96
N SER A 95 -70.64 -28.22 -41.56
CA SER A 95 -71.28 -28.00 -42.86
C SER A 95 -70.64 -28.81 -44.00
N ARG A 96 -69.32 -29.04 -43.93
CA ARG A 96 -68.61 -29.90 -44.89
C ARG A 96 -69.04 -31.36 -44.78
N GLN A 97 -69.22 -31.87 -43.57
CA GLN A 97 -69.58 -33.27 -43.32
C GLN A 97 -71.06 -33.58 -43.60
N LYS A 98 -71.94 -32.57 -43.60
CA LYS A 98 -73.39 -32.66 -43.89
C LYS A 98 -74.21 -33.59 -42.97
N HIS A 99 -73.61 -34.19 -41.94
CA HIS A 99 -74.30 -35.09 -41.01
C HIS A 99 -75.22 -34.34 -40.03
N TYR A 100 -74.83 -33.13 -39.61
CA TYR A 100 -75.55 -32.36 -38.58
C TYR A 100 -76.02 -30.97 -39.04
N LEU A 101 -75.48 -30.44 -40.14
CA LEU A 101 -75.88 -29.16 -40.73
C LEU A 101 -75.86 -29.30 -42.27
N VAL A 102 -76.99 -29.03 -42.91
CA VAL A 102 -77.11 -28.97 -44.38
C VAL A 102 -77.41 -27.53 -44.76
N LEU A 103 -76.55 -26.94 -45.58
CA LEU A 103 -76.75 -25.58 -46.09
C LEU A 103 -77.61 -25.66 -47.36
N ASP A 104 -78.89 -25.33 -47.23
CA ASP A 104 -79.78 -25.21 -48.39
C ASP A 104 -79.65 -23.84 -49.05
N PRO A 105 -79.59 -23.78 -50.40
CA PRO A 105 -79.56 -22.52 -51.11
C PRO A 105 -80.93 -21.84 -51.02
N VAL A 106 -81.05 -20.86 -50.13
CA VAL A 106 -82.21 -19.95 -50.07
C VAL A 106 -81.86 -18.68 -50.87
N SER A 107 -82.78 -18.21 -51.70
CA SER A 107 -82.66 -16.90 -52.37
C SER A 107 -82.69 -15.81 -51.30
N GLN A 108 -81.51 -15.30 -50.94
CA GLN A 108 -81.39 -14.13 -50.06
C GLN A 108 -81.53 -12.86 -50.90
N GLU A 109 -82.24 -11.86 -50.37
CA GLU A 109 -82.18 -10.51 -50.93
C GLU A 109 -80.72 -10.05 -51.00
N PRO A 110 -80.29 -9.41 -52.11
CA PRO A 110 -78.91 -8.99 -52.27
C PRO A 110 -78.55 -8.05 -51.10
N PRO A 111 -77.48 -8.35 -50.34
CA PRO A 111 -77.11 -7.53 -49.19
C PRO A 111 -76.87 -6.09 -49.67
N GLU A 112 -77.45 -5.10 -48.98
CA GLU A 112 -77.26 -3.68 -49.26
C GLU A 112 -75.76 -3.36 -49.28
N HIS A 113 -75.16 -3.34 -50.47
CA HIS A 113 -73.79 -2.91 -50.65
C HIS A 113 -73.76 -1.39 -50.49
N ARG A 114 -73.25 -0.92 -49.34
CA ARG A 114 -72.91 0.50 -49.13
C ARG A 114 -71.39 0.70 -49.29
N PRO A 115 -70.82 0.54 -50.50
CA PRO A 115 -69.37 0.58 -50.71
C PRO A 115 -68.76 1.92 -50.32
N VAL A 116 -69.53 3.01 -50.48
CA VAL A 116 -69.13 4.36 -50.06
C VAL A 116 -68.96 4.45 -48.54
N ALA A 117 -69.85 3.83 -47.76
CA ALA A 117 -69.75 3.82 -46.30
C ALA A 117 -68.52 3.02 -45.82
N VAL A 118 -68.24 1.88 -46.46
CA VAL A 118 -67.05 1.05 -46.18
C VAL A 118 -65.76 1.80 -46.53
N LEU A 119 -65.72 2.51 -47.65
CA LEU A 119 -64.59 3.35 -48.05
C LEU A 119 -64.34 4.49 -47.07
N VAL A 120 -65.40 5.18 -46.63
CA VAL A 120 -65.30 6.25 -45.64
C VAL A 120 -64.82 5.71 -44.29
N ALA A 121 -65.31 4.54 -43.86
CA ALA A 121 -64.85 3.89 -42.63
C ALA A 121 -63.36 3.49 -42.71
N LYS A 122 -62.92 2.88 -43.82
CA LYS A 122 -61.50 2.55 -44.05
C LYS A 122 -60.62 3.80 -44.07
N LYS A 123 -61.04 4.87 -44.74
CA LYS A 123 -60.31 6.15 -44.77
C LYS A 123 -60.16 6.74 -43.36
N LYS A 124 -61.23 6.73 -42.55
CA LYS A 124 -61.18 7.21 -41.16
C LYS A 124 -60.26 6.36 -40.29
N ALA A 125 -60.34 5.03 -40.39
CA ALA A 125 -59.50 4.11 -39.63
C ALA A 125 -58.01 4.27 -39.99
N LEU A 126 -57.70 4.42 -41.28
CA LEU A 126 -56.33 4.61 -41.75
C LEU A 126 -55.75 5.97 -41.33
N ALA A 127 -56.57 7.03 -41.36
CA ALA A 127 -56.19 8.34 -40.85
C ALA A 127 -55.93 8.30 -39.32
N ALA A 128 -56.74 7.57 -38.55
CA ALA A 128 -56.52 7.39 -37.12
C ALA A 128 -55.22 6.62 -36.83
N ALA A 129 -54.96 5.53 -37.56
CA ALA A 129 -53.72 4.76 -37.43
C ALA A 129 -52.49 5.62 -37.80
N ALA A 130 -52.55 6.39 -38.88
CA ALA A 130 -51.49 7.31 -39.27
C ALA A 130 -51.24 8.38 -38.20
N GLY A 131 -52.29 8.93 -37.59
CA GLY A 131 -52.17 9.89 -36.49
C GLY A 131 -51.46 9.32 -35.25
N VAL A 132 -51.78 8.09 -34.86
CA VAL A 132 -51.11 7.39 -33.74
C VAL A 132 -49.64 7.13 -34.07
N LEU A 133 -49.33 6.68 -35.28
CA LEU A 133 -47.95 6.43 -35.72
C LEU A 133 -47.13 7.72 -35.79
N LEU A 134 -47.72 8.81 -36.29
CA LEU A 134 -47.07 10.12 -36.33
C LEU A 134 -46.83 10.68 -34.93
N SER A 135 -47.82 10.60 -34.03
CA SER A 135 -47.66 10.99 -32.63
C SER A 135 -46.60 10.16 -31.90
N GLY A 136 -46.54 8.86 -32.16
CA GLY A 136 -45.48 7.98 -31.67
C GLY A 136 -44.11 8.36 -32.24
N ALA A 137 -44.02 8.65 -33.54
CA ALA A 137 -42.78 9.08 -34.19
C ALA A 137 -42.32 10.48 -33.75
N GLU A 138 -43.24 11.37 -33.39
CA GLU A 138 -42.96 12.68 -32.79
C GLU A 138 -42.50 12.54 -31.34
N SER A 139 -43.08 11.61 -30.57
CA SER A 139 -42.65 11.31 -29.20
C SER A 139 -41.27 10.64 -29.17
N LEU A 140 -41.01 9.72 -30.10
CA LEU A 140 -39.70 9.10 -30.31
C LEU A 140 -38.69 10.11 -30.83
N ARG A 141 -39.10 11.01 -31.74
CA ARG A 141 -38.27 12.14 -32.12
C ARG A 141 -38.11 13.13 -30.98
N GLY A 142 -39.04 13.32 -30.05
CA GLY A 142 -38.83 14.14 -28.85
C GLY A 142 -37.82 13.49 -27.90
N ALA A 143 -37.92 12.18 -27.70
CA ALA A 143 -36.97 11.40 -26.90
C ALA A 143 -35.59 11.26 -27.55
N ALA A 144 -35.52 11.28 -28.89
CA ALA A 144 -34.28 11.25 -29.68
C ALA A 144 -33.79 12.64 -30.13
N ALA A 145 -34.62 13.69 -30.00
CA ALA A 145 -34.35 15.11 -30.26
C ALA A 145 -34.22 15.94 -28.96
N ASP A 146 -34.20 15.27 -27.80
CA ASP A 146 -33.44 15.69 -26.61
C ASP A 146 -31.90 15.46 -26.75
N PRO A 147 -31.28 15.81 -27.91
CA PRO A 147 -29.98 16.45 -28.00
C PRO A 147 -30.11 17.98 -28.16
N ALA A 148 -31.32 18.55 -28.15
CA ALA A 148 -31.53 19.99 -28.06
C ALA A 148 -32.95 20.32 -27.57
N GLY A 149 -33.08 20.64 -26.28
CA GLY A 149 -34.31 21.19 -25.73
C GLY A 149 -34.73 22.47 -26.48
N LEU A 150 -35.78 22.37 -27.28
CA LEU A 150 -36.69 23.49 -27.56
C LEU A 150 -38.12 23.00 -27.36
N SER A 151 -38.54 22.98 -26.11
CA SER A 151 -39.91 23.38 -25.78
C SER A 151 -39.92 24.14 -24.46
N SER A 152 -39.98 25.46 -24.56
CA SER A 152 -40.99 26.18 -23.82
C SER A 152 -41.72 27.09 -24.82
N PRO A 153 -43.05 27.22 -24.71
CA PRO A 153 -43.92 27.46 -25.83
C PRO A 153 -43.86 28.94 -26.22
N ARG A 154 -43.62 29.24 -27.50
CA ARG A 154 -43.87 30.59 -28.02
C ARG A 154 -45.15 30.61 -28.83
N GLY A 155 -46.21 30.99 -28.12
CA GLY A 155 -47.11 32.01 -28.64
C GLY A 155 -46.32 33.28 -29.00
N ALA A 156 -46.82 33.98 -30.00
CA ALA A 156 -46.23 35.08 -30.73
C ALA A 156 -45.57 36.20 -29.90
N GLY A 157 -44.49 36.78 -30.44
CA GLY A 157 -44.11 38.17 -30.18
C GLY A 157 -42.65 38.42 -29.82
N SER A 158 -42.07 39.40 -30.53
CA SER A 158 -40.92 40.24 -30.13
C SER A 158 -39.49 39.72 -30.36
N VAL A 159 -38.84 40.48 -31.24
CA VAL A 159 -37.42 40.66 -31.55
C VAL A 159 -36.66 41.23 -30.34
N ALA A 160 -35.50 40.67 -29.99
CA ALA A 160 -34.25 41.38 -29.60
C ALA A 160 -33.25 40.46 -28.84
N GLN A 161 -32.00 40.49 -29.32
CA GLN A 161 -30.70 40.20 -28.68
C GLN A 161 -30.63 39.60 -27.26
N ALA A 162 -29.97 38.43 -27.12
CA ALA A 162 -29.05 38.11 -26.01
C ALA A 162 -28.16 36.87 -26.33
N LEU A 163 -26.97 36.85 -25.75
CA LEU A 163 -25.75 36.07 -26.04
C LEU A 163 -25.80 34.52 -25.84
N PRO A 164 -24.78 33.77 -26.32
CA PRO A 164 -24.72 32.30 -26.24
C PRO A 164 -24.05 31.82 -24.94
N GLN A 165 -24.78 31.18 -24.03
CA GLN A 165 -24.17 30.59 -22.82
C GLN A 165 -24.84 29.31 -22.25
N GLN A 166 -25.70 28.62 -23.00
CA GLN A 166 -26.47 27.47 -22.49
C GLN A 166 -26.24 26.14 -23.22
N ARG A 167 -25.00 25.85 -23.64
CA ARG A 167 -24.61 24.50 -24.10
C ARG A 167 -23.64 23.85 -23.11
N MET A 168 -24.09 23.31 -21.97
CA MET A 168 -23.31 22.33 -21.18
C MET A 168 -24.23 21.61 -20.18
N ALA A 169 -25.17 20.80 -20.66
CA ALA A 169 -25.69 19.70 -19.85
C ALA A 169 -25.03 18.43 -20.38
N PRO A 170 -24.21 17.72 -19.57
CA PRO A 170 -23.50 16.54 -20.05
C PRO A 170 -24.47 15.39 -20.27
N ASP A 171 -24.43 14.82 -21.47
CA ASP A 171 -25.25 13.65 -21.83
C ASP A 171 -24.91 12.47 -20.89
N PHE A 172 -25.95 11.92 -20.25
CA PHE A 172 -25.84 10.75 -19.36
C PHE A 172 -25.10 9.59 -20.05
N HIS A 173 -25.37 9.35 -21.33
CA HIS A 173 -24.74 8.26 -22.06
C HIS A 173 -23.28 8.58 -22.38
N ALA A 174 -22.95 9.84 -22.67
CA ALA A 174 -21.58 10.27 -22.86
C ALA A 174 -20.78 10.12 -21.55
N GLU A 175 -21.27 10.60 -20.41
CA GLU A 175 -20.59 10.43 -19.12
C GLU A 175 -20.47 8.96 -18.71
N LEU A 176 -21.51 8.14 -18.95
CA LEU A 176 -21.47 6.71 -18.68
C LEU A 176 -20.40 6.02 -19.54
N LEU A 177 -20.23 6.45 -20.78
CA LEU A 177 -19.19 5.95 -21.68
C LEU A 177 -17.79 6.36 -21.19
N HIS A 178 -17.62 7.59 -20.70
CA HIS A 178 -16.39 8.01 -20.03
C HIS A 178 -16.11 7.19 -18.76
N MET A 179 -17.13 6.92 -17.94
CA MET A 179 -17.00 6.06 -16.76
C MET A 179 -16.57 4.64 -17.14
N ARG A 180 -17.12 4.07 -18.21
CA ARG A 180 -16.74 2.75 -18.72
C ARG A 180 -15.28 2.65 -19.18
N GLN A 181 -14.66 3.76 -19.60
CA GLN A 181 -13.23 3.76 -19.99
C GLN A 181 -12.31 3.45 -18.79
N ASN A 182 -12.69 3.93 -17.60
CA ASN A 182 -11.88 3.81 -16.39
C ASN A 182 -12.36 2.71 -15.44
N TRP A 183 -13.67 2.42 -15.43
CA TRP A 183 -14.33 1.54 -14.46
C TRP A 183 -15.12 0.43 -15.15
N ARG A 184 -15.12 -0.75 -14.52
CA ARG A 184 -15.89 -1.90 -15.01
C ARG A 184 -17.34 -1.75 -14.60
N LEU A 185 -18.23 -1.70 -15.59
CA LEU A 185 -19.68 -1.57 -15.41
C LEU A 185 -20.39 -2.81 -15.94
N ARG A 186 -21.45 -3.24 -15.24
CA ARG A 186 -22.35 -4.34 -15.62
C ARG A 186 -23.79 -3.90 -15.39
N LYS A 187 -24.66 -4.12 -16.38
CA LYS A 187 -26.09 -3.90 -16.23
C LYS A 187 -26.73 -5.12 -15.57
N VAL A 188 -27.39 -4.93 -14.44
CA VAL A 188 -28.12 -5.97 -13.71
C VAL A 188 -29.55 -5.51 -13.52
N GLY A 189 -30.47 -6.10 -14.30
CA GLY A 189 -31.87 -5.67 -14.35
C GLY A 189 -32.00 -4.22 -14.82
N THR A 190 -32.58 -3.38 -13.98
CA THR A 190 -32.80 -1.95 -14.21
C THR A 190 -31.66 -1.06 -13.70
N THR A 191 -30.64 -1.64 -13.06
CA THR A 191 -29.54 -0.91 -12.42
C THR A 191 -28.21 -1.14 -13.14
N ILE A 192 -27.33 -0.14 -13.09
CA ILE A 192 -25.96 -0.25 -13.58
C ILE A 192 -25.06 -0.36 -12.36
N LEU A 193 -24.36 -1.48 -12.25
CA LEU A 193 -23.43 -1.76 -11.16
C LEU A 193 -22.00 -1.63 -11.67
N GLY A 194 -21.15 -0.95 -10.91
CA GLY A 194 -19.71 -0.96 -11.10
C GLY A 194 -19.00 -1.80 -10.04
N ASP A 195 -17.75 -2.16 -10.32
CA ASP A 195 -16.89 -2.93 -9.42
C ASP A 195 -15.58 -2.20 -9.14
N LEU A 196 -15.34 -1.84 -7.88
CA LEU A 196 -14.11 -1.22 -7.36
C LEU A 196 -13.06 -2.26 -6.96
N SER A 197 -13.41 -3.55 -6.89
CA SER A 197 -12.53 -4.56 -6.33
C SER A 197 -11.30 -4.84 -7.21
N TYR A 198 -10.18 -5.18 -6.57
CA TYR A 198 -8.95 -5.57 -7.26
C TYR A 198 -8.96 -7.03 -7.74
N ARG A 199 -10.13 -7.64 -7.95
CA ARG A 199 -10.25 -9.06 -8.38
C ARG A 199 -9.58 -9.31 -9.73
N SER A 200 -9.59 -8.31 -10.61
CA SER A 200 -8.87 -8.31 -11.88
C SER A 200 -7.36 -8.41 -11.72
N ALA A 201 -6.83 -7.85 -10.63
CA ALA A 201 -5.44 -7.95 -10.23
C ALA A 201 -5.16 -9.20 -9.39
N GLY A 202 -6.16 -10.07 -9.21
CA GLY A 202 -6.11 -11.34 -8.48
C GLY A 202 -6.64 -11.31 -7.04
N SER A 203 -7.07 -10.14 -6.53
CA SER A 203 -7.45 -9.98 -5.11
C SER A 203 -8.51 -11.01 -4.72
N ARG A 204 -8.31 -11.62 -3.54
CA ARG A 204 -9.24 -12.58 -2.93
C ARG A 204 -9.96 -12.00 -1.72
N PHE A 205 -9.98 -10.67 -1.59
CA PHE A 205 -10.69 -10.03 -0.49
C PHE A 205 -12.19 -10.35 -0.56
N TRP A 206 -12.78 -10.62 0.60
CA TRP A 206 -14.14 -11.12 0.70
C TRP A 206 -15.18 -10.01 0.53
N GLN A 207 -14.84 -8.77 0.93
CA GLN A 207 -15.73 -7.62 0.78
C GLN A 207 -15.94 -7.29 -0.70
N SER A 208 -17.21 -7.11 -1.09
CA SER A 208 -17.57 -6.66 -2.44
C SER A 208 -17.34 -5.16 -2.57
N GLY A 209 -16.72 -4.74 -3.68
CA GLY A 209 -16.49 -3.33 -4.01
C GLY A 209 -17.55 -2.76 -4.95
N THR A 210 -18.78 -3.28 -4.91
CA THR A 210 -19.83 -2.91 -5.86
C THR A 210 -20.42 -1.54 -5.55
N PHE A 211 -20.55 -0.69 -6.58
CA PHE A 211 -21.24 0.60 -6.51
C PHE A 211 -22.36 0.65 -7.54
N GLU A 212 -23.35 1.51 -7.32
CA GLU A 212 -24.47 1.67 -8.25
C GLU A 212 -24.41 3.05 -8.94
N VAL A 213 -24.82 3.07 -10.20
CA VAL A 213 -24.88 4.25 -11.05
C VAL A 213 -26.32 4.49 -11.47
N SER A 214 -26.85 5.65 -11.10
CA SER A 214 -28.19 6.11 -11.48
C SER A 214 -28.13 7.44 -12.22
N LYS A 215 -29.19 7.76 -12.96
CA LYS A 215 -29.34 9.07 -13.62
C LYS A 215 -29.72 10.09 -12.55
N SER A 216 -28.94 11.18 -12.46
CA SER A 216 -29.22 12.23 -11.48
C SER A 216 -30.57 12.91 -11.78
N SER A 217 -31.41 13.07 -10.75
CA SER A 217 -32.69 13.78 -10.84
C SER A 217 -32.50 15.30 -10.91
N GLU A 218 -31.36 15.82 -10.44
CA GLU A 218 -31.01 17.24 -10.49
C GLU A 218 -29.48 17.36 -10.73
N PRO A 219 -29.03 17.86 -11.90
CA PRO A 219 -27.61 17.99 -12.21
C PRO A 219 -26.98 19.16 -11.44
N ARG A 220 -26.84 19.03 -10.11
CA ARG A 220 -26.37 20.09 -9.21
C ARG A 220 -24.85 20.31 -9.23
N ALA A 221 -24.08 19.45 -9.90
CA ALA A 221 -22.61 19.50 -9.93
C ALA A 221 -22.00 19.40 -11.35
N GLY A 222 -22.77 19.68 -12.41
CA GLY A 222 -22.28 19.56 -13.78
C GLY A 222 -21.96 18.12 -14.21
N SER A 223 -22.51 17.11 -13.51
CA SER A 223 -22.53 15.70 -13.91
C SER A 223 -23.97 15.18 -13.90
N SER A 224 -24.30 14.34 -14.88
CA SER A 224 -25.61 13.71 -15.03
C SER A 224 -25.66 12.31 -14.38
N LEU A 225 -24.51 11.81 -13.90
CA LEU A 225 -24.38 10.56 -13.16
C LEU A 225 -24.47 10.78 -11.65
N GLN A 226 -25.27 9.95 -10.99
CA GLN A 226 -25.27 9.82 -9.54
C GLN A 226 -24.68 8.46 -9.16
N VAL A 227 -23.64 8.48 -8.35
CA VAL A 227 -22.97 7.27 -7.83
C VAL A 227 -23.37 7.04 -6.39
N THR A 228 -23.95 5.89 -6.10
CA THR A 228 -24.29 5.43 -4.75
C THR A 228 -23.26 4.42 -4.27
N LEU A 229 -22.58 4.76 -3.17
CA LEU A 229 -21.58 3.92 -2.51
C LEU A 229 -22.17 3.29 -1.25
N PRO A 230 -21.75 2.06 -0.88
CA PRO A 230 -22.01 1.53 0.45
C PRO A 230 -21.38 2.42 1.53
N SER A 231 -22.08 2.64 2.64
CA SER A 231 -21.62 3.49 3.75
C SER A 231 -20.25 3.12 4.31
N GLU A 232 -19.87 1.84 4.22
CA GLU A 232 -18.56 1.34 4.64
C GLU A 232 -17.38 1.81 3.78
N LEU A 233 -17.65 2.19 2.53
CA LEU A 233 -16.65 2.64 1.55
C LEU A 233 -16.62 4.15 1.42
N GLU A 234 -17.50 4.86 2.14
CA GLU A 234 -17.54 6.32 2.14
C GLU A 234 -16.42 6.88 3.02
N GLY A 235 -15.68 7.86 2.49
CA GLY A 235 -14.61 8.54 3.21
C GLY A 235 -13.21 8.14 2.74
N ILE A 236 -12.23 8.36 3.60
CA ILE A 236 -10.80 8.12 3.32
C ILE A 236 -10.26 7.14 4.34
N SER A 237 -9.52 6.14 3.87
CA SER A 237 -8.73 5.28 4.75
C SER A 237 -7.24 5.44 4.49
N TYR A 238 -6.45 5.29 5.55
CA TYR A 238 -5.00 5.23 5.46
C TYR A 238 -4.47 4.29 6.55
N ILE A 239 -3.30 3.71 6.32
CA ILE A 239 -2.62 2.88 7.32
C ILE A 239 -1.57 3.73 8.01
N GLN A 240 -1.70 3.90 9.32
CA GLN A 240 -0.73 4.61 10.14
C GLN A 240 0.25 3.61 10.75
N VAL A 241 1.54 3.80 10.51
CA VAL A 241 2.62 2.98 11.09
C VAL A 241 3.37 3.85 12.10
N THR A 242 3.41 3.41 13.35
CA THR A 242 4.05 4.14 14.45
C THR A 242 5.00 3.24 15.21
N ILE A 243 6.16 3.77 15.57
CA ILE A 243 7.11 3.12 16.48
C ILE A 243 6.90 3.77 17.84
N GLN A 244 6.49 2.99 18.84
CA GLN A 244 6.26 3.44 20.20
C GLN A 244 7.29 2.82 21.13
N LYS A 245 7.84 3.61 22.05
CA LYS A 245 8.63 3.13 23.17
C LYS A 245 7.93 3.56 24.44
N ASP A 246 7.48 2.59 25.23
CA ASP A 246 6.62 2.80 26.39
C ASP A 246 5.35 3.59 26.02
N THR A 247 5.36 4.92 26.20
CA THR A 247 4.27 5.84 25.83
C THR A 247 4.66 6.88 24.77
N GLU A 248 5.94 6.95 24.37
CA GLU A 248 6.45 7.96 23.44
C GLU A 248 6.54 7.40 22.01
N THR A 249 6.07 8.17 21.03
CA THR A 249 6.23 7.83 19.61
C THR A 249 7.62 8.22 19.12
N ILE A 250 8.45 7.26 18.71
CA ILE A 250 9.80 7.51 18.19
C ILE A 250 9.76 7.95 16.72
N ALA A 251 8.86 7.36 15.94
CA ALA A 251 8.69 7.68 14.53
C ALA A 251 7.28 7.32 14.07
N SER A 252 6.76 8.05 13.09
CA SER A 252 5.50 7.74 12.42
C SER A 252 5.63 7.88 10.90
N GLY A 253 4.91 7.01 10.19
CA GLY A 253 4.67 7.10 8.75
C GLY A 253 3.20 6.83 8.46
N GLN A 254 2.69 7.42 7.38
CA GLN A 254 1.32 7.20 6.91
C GLN A 254 1.37 6.59 5.51
N LEU A 255 0.59 5.55 5.29
CA LEU A 255 0.39 4.90 4.00
C LEU A 255 -0.98 5.31 3.48
N SER A 256 -0.98 6.30 2.59
CA SER A 256 -2.16 6.72 1.84
C SER A 256 -1.81 6.83 0.37
N ILE A 257 -2.69 6.37 -0.51
CA ILE A 257 -2.61 6.74 -1.92
C ILE A 257 -2.72 8.27 -1.99
N ASN A 258 -1.87 8.92 -2.81
CA ASN A 258 -1.87 10.38 -3.01
C ASN A 258 -3.21 10.84 -3.58
N LEU A 259 -4.20 11.03 -2.73
CA LEU A 259 -5.46 11.67 -3.04
C LEU A 259 -5.31 13.17 -2.79
N PRO A 260 -5.86 14.04 -3.66
CA PRO A 260 -5.86 15.47 -3.41
C PRO A 260 -6.49 15.75 -2.04
N GLN A 261 -5.82 16.52 -1.17
CA GLN A 261 -6.32 16.86 0.17
C GLN A 261 -7.72 17.51 0.16
N ASN A 262 -8.08 18.13 -0.97
CA ASN A 262 -9.39 18.76 -1.21
C ASN A 262 -10.45 17.84 -1.83
N ALA A 263 -10.15 16.57 -2.13
CA ALA A 263 -11.12 15.65 -2.74
C ALA A 263 -12.31 15.31 -1.83
N PHE A 264 -12.32 15.80 -0.59
CA PHE A 264 -13.33 15.50 0.43
C PHE A 264 -13.81 16.74 1.19
N SER A 265 -13.49 17.95 0.72
CA SER A 265 -14.01 19.16 1.36
C SER A 265 -15.42 19.52 0.89
N SER A 266 -15.91 18.94 -0.23
CA SER A 266 -17.27 19.18 -0.71
C SER A 266 -18.01 17.88 -1.07
N PRO A 267 -19.34 17.81 -0.81
CA PRO A 267 -20.21 16.74 -1.29
C PRO A 267 -20.39 16.77 -2.82
N GLU A 268 -19.88 17.80 -3.49
CA GLU A 268 -19.94 18.04 -4.94
C GLU A 268 -18.68 17.55 -5.65
N THR A 269 -17.95 16.62 -5.03
CA THR A 269 -16.76 16.02 -5.63
C THR A 269 -17.18 15.16 -6.81
N HIS A 270 -16.54 15.37 -7.98
CA HIS A 270 -16.78 14.59 -9.20
C HIS A 270 -16.71 13.08 -8.92
N TRP A 271 -17.63 12.31 -9.49
CA TRP A 271 -17.80 10.88 -9.20
C TRP A 271 -16.50 10.08 -9.32
N GLN A 272 -15.59 10.46 -10.21
CA GLN A 272 -14.27 9.82 -10.38
C GLN A 272 -13.45 9.83 -9.09
N GLN A 273 -13.29 10.99 -8.44
CA GLN A 273 -12.48 11.12 -7.22
C GLN A 273 -13.15 10.37 -6.06
N ARG A 274 -14.49 10.35 -6.04
CA ARG A 274 -15.27 9.61 -5.05
C ARG A 274 -15.06 8.09 -5.19
N LEU A 275 -15.02 7.57 -6.42
CA LEU A 275 -14.70 6.16 -6.70
C LEU A 275 -13.23 5.82 -6.36
N GLU A 276 -12.28 6.70 -6.68
CA GLU A 276 -10.86 6.51 -6.36
C GLU A 276 -10.62 6.38 -4.85
N ALA A 277 -11.28 7.19 -4.03
CA ALA A 277 -11.17 7.05 -2.58
C ALA A 277 -11.88 5.82 -2.03
N ALA A 278 -13.06 5.48 -2.54
CA ALA A 278 -13.74 4.24 -2.15
C ALA A 278 -12.86 3.02 -2.49
N GLN A 279 -12.15 3.07 -3.62
CA GLN A 279 -11.16 2.06 -3.99
C GLN A 279 -9.98 2.03 -3.01
N ASN A 280 -9.48 3.19 -2.57
CA ASN A 280 -8.44 3.28 -1.54
C ASN A 280 -8.93 2.74 -0.16
N VAL A 281 -10.20 2.93 0.19
CA VAL A 281 -10.77 2.34 1.42
C VAL A 281 -10.73 0.81 1.36
N LEU A 282 -11.17 0.22 0.24
CA LEU A 282 -11.07 -1.24 0.02
C LEU A 282 -9.62 -1.72 0.09
N PHE A 283 -8.71 -0.98 -0.55
CA PHE A 283 -7.28 -1.27 -0.55
C PHE A 283 -6.71 -1.35 0.87
N CYS A 284 -6.91 -0.31 1.69
CA CYS A 284 -6.39 -0.27 3.05
C CYS A 284 -6.99 -1.37 3.93
N ARG A 285 -8.29 -1.69 3.76
CA ARG A 285 -8.95 -2.79 4.48
C ARG A 285 -8.39 -4.15 4.10
N GLU A 286 -8.19 -4.41 2.81
CA GLU A 286 -7.60 -5.66 2.32
C GLU A 286 -6.18 -5.83 2.85
N LEU A 287 -5.36 -4.77 2.73
CA LEU A 287 -3.98 -4.77 3.21
C LEU A 287 -3.90 -5.00 4.72
N PHE A 288 -4.73 -4.30 5.50
CA PHE A 288 -4.78 -4.49 6.95
C PHE A 288 -5.23 -5.91 7.32
N ALA A 289 -6.23 -6.47 6.64
CA ALA A 289 -6.69 -7.83 6.89
C ALA A 289 -5.61 -8.88 6.56
N GLN A 290 -4.82 -8.64 5.52
CA GLN A 290 -3.68 -9.49 5.19
C GLN A 290 -2.58 -9.38 6.25
N LEU A 291 -2.22 -8.17 6.68
CA LEU A 291 -1.25 -7.94 7.76
C LEU A 291 -1.71 -8.55 9.09
N ALA A 292 -2.99 -8.45 9.43
CA ALA A 292 -3.56 -9.04 10.64
C ALA A 292 -3.50 -10.58 10.58
N ARG A 293 -3.79 -11.18 9.42
CA ARG A 293 -3.65 -12.61 9.21
C ARG A 293 -2.19 -13.06 9.36
N GLU A 294 -1.25 -12.33 8.78
CA GLU A 294 0.18 -12.60 8.92
C GLU A 294 0.63 -12.46 10.37
N ALA A 295 0.18 -11.43 11.08
CA ALA A 295 0.52 -11.20 12.49
C ALA A 295 0.16 -12.39 13.38
N VAL A 296 -0.98 -13.04 13.13
CA VAL A 296 -1.44 -14.23 13.87
C VAL A 296 -0.68 -15.49 13.46
N GLN A 297 -0.26 -15.59 12.19
CA GLN A 297 0.51 -16.75 11.69
C GLN A 297 1.97 -16.71 12.13
N LEU A 298 2.55 -15.53 12.23
CA LEU A 298 3.88 -15.33 12.78
C LEU A 298 3.85 -15.70 14.27
N GLN A 299 4.73 -16.62 14.68
CA GLN A 299 4.93 -16.99 16.08
C GLN A 299 6.28 -16.48 16.58
N PRO A 300 6.46 -15.16 16.74
CA PRO A 300 7.65 -14.59 17.34
C PRO A 300 7.75 -14.92 18.85
N SER A 301 8.93 -14.70 19.42
CA SER A 301 9.18 -14.89 20.86
C SER A 301 8.27 -14.05 21.76
N ILE A 302 7.91 -12.85 21.33
CA ILE A 302 6.86 -12.01 21.92
C ILE A 302 5.70 -11.97 20.93
N PRO A 303 4.52 -12.52 21.25
CA PRO A 303 3.43 -12.66 20.29
C PRO A 303 2.93 -11.30 19.81
N ASN A 304 2.60 -11.22 18.51
CA ASN A 304 1.94 -10.06 17.95
C ASN A 304 0.50 -9.96 18.49
N LEU A 305 0.05 -8.75 18.78
CA LEU A 305 -1.29 -8.48 19.27
C LEU A 305 -2.12 -7.81 18.18
N VAL A 306 -3.31 -8.34 17.90
CA VAL A 306 -4.26 -7.73 16.94
C VAL A 306 -5.53 -7.37 17.71
N VAL A 307 -5.80 -6.07 17.88
CA VAL A 307 -7.00 -5.56 18.56
C VAL A 307 -7.73 -4.60 17.65
N GLY A 308 -8.89 -5.01 17.14
CA GLY A 308 -9.73 -4.19 16.26
C GLY A 308 -8.96 -3.71 15.03
N ASN A 309 -8.76 -2.39 14.92
CA ASN A 309 -8.08 -1.74 13.80
C ASN A 309 -6.59 -1.50 14.05
N GLN A 310 -5.98 -2.17 15.04
CA GLN A 310 -4.57 -1.99 15.38
C GLN A 310 -3.85 -3.35 15.49
N ILE A 311 -2.65 -3.41 14.91
CA ILE A 311 -1.70 -4.51 15.03
C ILE A 311 -0.48 -3.99 15.77
N THR A 312 -0.09 -4.69 16.84
CA THR A 312 1.09 -4.38 17.65
C THR A 312 2.08 -5.53 17.55
N ALA A 313 3.31 -5.24 17.10
CA ALA A 313 4.40 -6.19 17.00
C ALA A 313 5.60 -5.70 17.83
N ALA A 314 6.26 -6.59 18.57
CA ALA A 314 7.44 -6.21 19.35
C ALA A 314 8.69 -6.11 18.45
N LEU A 315 9.39 -4.97 18.48
CA LEU A 315 10.63 -4.76 17.72
C LEU A 315 11.87 -5.09 18.56
N PHE A 316 11.95 -4.48 19.74
CA PHE A 316 12.99 -4.66 20.75
C PHE A 316 12.32 -4.61 22.14
N PRO A 317 12.98 -5.04 23.23
CA PRO A 317 12.41 -4.87 24.57
C PRO A 317 12.05 -3.40 24.85
N GLY A 318 10.79 -3.15 25.19
CA GLY A 318 10.24 -1.80 25.42
C GLY A 318 9.93 -0.98 24.17
N VAL A 319 10.18 -1.50 22.95
CA VAL A 319 9.87 -0.81 21.68
C VAL A 319 8.92 -1.66 20.83
N GLN A 320 7.76 -1.09 20.51
CA GLN A 320 6.69 -1.74 19.79
C GLN A 320 6.41 -1.02 18.47
N LEU A 321 6.06 -1.78 17.45
CA LEU A 321 5.51 -1.32 16.20
C LEU A 321 3.99 -1.39 16.28
N CYS A 322 3.31 -0.29 15.98
CA CYS A 322 1.87 -0.15 15.97
C CYS A 322 1.41 0.21 14.56
N ILE A 323 0.67 -0.68 13.90
CA ILE A 323 0.05 -0.49 12.59
C ILE A 323 -1.45 -0.31 12.80
N GLY A 324 -1.98 0.87 12.52
CA GLY A 324 -3.39 1.22 12.67
C GLY A 324 -4.08 1.44 11.33
N LEU A 325 -5.29 0.89 11.14
CA LEU A 325 -6.20 1.26 10.07
C LEU A 325 -7.05 2.44 10.53
N CYS A 326 -6.83 3.60 9.93
CA CYS A 326 -7.61 4.81 10.20
C CYS A 326 -8.63 5.01 9.09
N HIS A 327 -9.88 5.24 9.45
CA HIS A 327 -10.97 5.56 8.53
C HIS A 327 -11.60 6.88 8.95
N ARG A 328 -11.68 7.84 8.03
CA ARG A 328 -12.25 9.18 8.27
C ARG A 328 -13.42 9.40 7.32
N THR A 329 -14.59 9.65 7.89
CA THR A 329 -15.80 10.03 7.15
C THR A 329 -16.02 11.54 7.21
N LEU A 330 -16.87 12.10 6.35
CA LEU A 330 -17.20 13.54 6.32
C LEU A 330 -17.84 14.04 7.63
N GLN A 331 -18.42 13.14 8.42
CA GLN A 331 -19.07 13.46 9.70
C GLN A 331 -18.07 13.54 10.86
N ASP A 332 -16.89 12.93 10.71
CA ASP A 332 -15.81 13.07 11.70
C ASP A 332 -15.19 14.46 11.56
N ARG A 333 -15.56 15.36 12.48
CA ARG A 333 -14.77 16.57 12.76
C ARG A 333 -13.31 16.15 12.90
N GLN A 334 -12.40 16.84 12.21
CA GLN A 334 -10.96 16.60 12.33
C GLN A 334 -10.63 16.35 13.80
N PRO A 335 -10.27 15.11 14.21
CA PRO A 335 -9.64 14.97 15.50
C PRO A 335 -8.36 15.79 15.37
N ALA A 336 -8.22 16.80 16.23
CA ALA A 336 -6.98 17.54 16.35
C ALA A 336 -5.89 16.47 16.52
N LEU A 337 -5.08 16.27 15.48
CA LEU A 337 -3.87 15.50 15.62
C LEU A 337 -3.17 16.15 16.82
N PRO A 338 -2.92 15.41 17.93
CA PRO A 338 -2.01 15.95 18.93
C PRO A 338 -0.78 16.36 18.13
N PRO A 339 -0.27 17.59 18.27
CA PRO A 339 0.86 18.04 17.50
C PRO A 339 1.99 17.09 17.88
N SER A 340 2.21 16.05 17.07
CA SER A 340 3.31 15.15 17.26
C SER A 340 4.50 16.05 17.01
N ARG A 341 5.17 16.44 18.09
CA ARG A 341 6.44 17.18 18.07
C ARG A 341 7.57 16.36 17.40
N LEU A 342 7.22 15.40 16.56
CA LEU A 342 8.03 14.27 16.15
C LEU A 342 7.96 14.09 14.64
N ASP A 343 9.15 14.00 14.04
CA ASP A 343 9.39 13.99 12.60
C ASP A 343 8.57 12.90 11.89
N HIS A 344 7.64 13.34 11.03
CA HIS A 344 7.06 12.48 10.00
C HIS A 344 8.19 11.97 9.11
N LYS A 345 8.43 10.65 9.11
CA LYS A 345 9.58 10.07 8.39
C LYS A 345 9.17 9.65 6.98
N HIS A 346 9.35 10.57 6.04
CA HIS A 346 9.14 10.31 4.61
C HIS A 346 9.91 9.09 4.09
N VAL A 347 11.06 8.76 4.68
CA VAL A 347 11.85 7.58 4.29
C VAL A 347 11.13 6.27 4.66
N LEU A 348 10.55 6.20 5.85
CA LEU A 348 9.78 5.02 6.28
C LEU A 348 8.53 4.87 5.42
N GLU A 349 7.80 5.97 5.22
CA GLU A 349 6.65 6.01 4.31
C GLU A 349 7.01 5.54 2.90
N HIS A 350 8.08 6.05 2.31
CA HIS A 350 8.50 5.67 0.96
C HIS A 350 8.88 4.19 0.88
N SER A 351 9.60 3.67 1.87
CA SER A 351 9.99 2.26 1.96
C SER A 351 8.77 1.34 2.04
N LEU A 352 7.77 1.72 2.83
CA LEU A 352 6.52 0.99 2.93
C LEU A 352 5.72 1.01 1.61
N HIS A 353 5.67 2.15 0.91
CA HIS A 353 5.07 2.23 -0.42
C HIS A 353 5.81 1.35 -1.44
N GLN A 354 7.14 1.26 -1.35
CA GLN A 354 7.93 0.38 -2.20
C GLN A 354 7.61 -1.09 -1.93
N LEU A 355 7.55 -1.51 -0.66
CA LEU A 355 7.17 -2.89 -0.28
C LEU A 355 5.78 -3.26 -0.81
N LEU A 356 4.81 -2.35 -0.68
CA LEU A 356 3.46 -2.54 -1.22
C LEU A 356 3.49 -2.70 -2.74
N ARG A 357 4.21 -1.81 -3.44
CA ARG A 357 4.36 -1.90 -4.88
C ARG A 357 4.97 -3.23 -5.31
N GLU A 358 6.01 -3.70 -4.62
CA GLU A 358 6.63 -5.00 -4.90
C GLU A 358 5.66 -6.16 -4.68
N TYR A 359 4.84 -6.09 -3.62
CA TYR A 359 3.80 -7.06 -3.34
C TYR A 359 2.76 -7.12 -4.47
N HIS A 360 2.22 -5.97 -4.89
CA HIS A 360 1.27 -5.91 -6.00
C HIS A 360 1.89 -6.35 -7.33
N TYR A 361 3.14 -5.97 -7.58
CA TYR A 361 3.86 -6.38 -8.77
C TYR A 361 4.03 -7.89 -8.83
N ALA A 362 4.46 -8.53 -7.74
CA ALA A 362 4.62 -9.98 -7.64
C ALA A 362 3.30 -10.72 -7.87
N PHE A 363 2.20 -10.15 -7.40
CA PHE A 363 0.88 -10.74 -7.52
C PHE A 363 0.29 -10.63 -8.93
N LEU A 364 0.52 -9.52 -9.62
CA LEU A 364 0.14 -9.31 -11.03
C LEU A 364 1.04 -10.10 -12.00
N HIS A 365 2.32 -10.25 -11.67
CA HIS A 365 3.33 -10.86 -12.54
C HIS A 365 3.71 -12.25 -12.06
N GLN A 366 2.71 -13.08 -11.75
CA GLN A 366 2.96 -14.49 -11.47
C GLN A 366 3.57 -15.14 -12.72
N GLY A 367 4.68 -15.83 -12.53
CA GLY A 367 5.34 -16.54 -13.62
C GLY A 367 4.37 -17.55 -14.25
N ALA A 368 4.33 -17.56 -15.59
CA ALA A 368 3.57 -18.56 -16.32
C ALA A 368 3.98 -19.96 -15.85
N PRO A 369 3.03 -20.88 -15.65
CA PRO A 369 3.31 -22.23 -15.21
C PRO A 369 4.25 -22.91 -16.22
N ARG A 370 5.32 -23.53 -15.72
CA ARG A 370 6.26 -24.31 -16.54
C ARG A 370 6.44 -25.72 -15.94
N PRO A 371 6.05 -26.80 -16.63
CA PRO A 371 5.34 -26.83 -17.93
C PRO A 371 3.95 -26.18 -17.85
N ALA A 372 3.30 -25.93 -18.99
CA ALA A 372 2.00 -25.23 -19.04
C ALA A 372 0.88 -25.90 -18.21
N SER A 373 1.01 -27.20 -17.91
CA SER A 373 0.15 -27.98 -17.01
C SER A 373 0.52 -27.88 -15.52
N GLY A 374 1.59 -27.16 -15.18
CA GLY A 374 2.08 -26.99 -13.82
C GLY A 374 1.27 -25.96 -13.01
N PRO A 375 1.44 -25.93 -11.69
CA PRO A 375 0.82 -24.92 -10.85
C PRO A 375 1.37 -23.52 -11.18
N VAL A 376 0.46 -22.56 -11.35
CA VAL A 376 0.77 -21.14 -11.55
C VAL A 376 1.41 -20.57 -10.27
N GLY A 377 2.40 -19.69 -10.42
CA GLY A 377 3.01 -18.99 -9.28
C GLY A 377 4.17 -19.73 -8.60
N VAL A 378 4.70 -20.80 -9.21
CA VAL A 378 5.93 -21.46 -8.71
C VAL A 378 7.15 -20.56 -8.96
N PRO A 379 7.94 -20.23 -7.92
CA PRO A 379 9.09 -19.33 -8.08
C PRO A 379 10.16 -19.93 -9.00
N ARG A 380 10.85 -19.09 -9.77
CA ARG A 380 11.92 -19.48 -10.71
C ARG A 380 13.01 -20.33 -10.04
N LYS A 381 13.35 -20.04 -8.78
CA LYS A 381 14.32 -20.82 -7.98
C LYS A 381 13.92 -22.29 -7.85
N ARG A 382 12.61 -22.59 -7.77
CA ARG A 382 12.10 -23.97 -7.64
C ARG A 382 12.12 -24.72 -8.96
N HIS A 383 11.88 -24.06 -10.09
CA HIS A 383 12.07 -24.68 -11.41
C HIS A 383 13.53 -25.09 -11.66
N LEU A 384 14.46 -24.30 -11.12
CA LEU A 384 15.89 -24.51 -11.23
C LEU A 384 16.46 -25.47 -10.17
N ALA A 385 15.67 -25.87 -9.18
CA ALA A 385 16.13 -26.72 -8.08
C ALA A 385 16.57 -28.12 -8.54
N GLY A 386 15.92 -28.68 -9.56
CA GLY A 386 16.32 -29.96 -10.17
C GLY A 386 17.68 -29.88 -10.86
N PRO A 387 17.85 -28.99 -11.87
CA PRO A 387 19.13 -28.79 -12.55
C PRO A 387 20.30 -28.42 -11.64
N HIS A 388 20.03 -27.68 -10.56
CA HIS A 388 21.06 -27.29 -9.59
C HIS A 388 21.15 -28.23 -8.37
N ALA A 389 20.53 -29.41 -8.42
CA ALA A 389 20.58 -30.43 -7.36
C ALA A 389 20.39 -29.86 -5.94
N HIS A 390 19.37 -29.00 -5.75
CA HIS A 390 19.11 -28.41 -4.44
C HIS A 390 18.54 -29.46 -3.47
N ASP A 391 19.13 -29.55 -2.28
CA ASP A 391 18.64 -30.42 -1.22
C ASP A 391 17.23 -30.03 -0.76
N ARG A 392 16.50 -31.03 -0.23
CA ARG A 392 15.13 -30.85 0.30
C ARG A 392 15.03 -29.75 1.36
N GLN A 393 16.07 -29.56 2.18
CA GLN A 393 16.14 -28.48 3.17
C GLN A 393 16.21 -27.11 2.50
N ARG A 394 17.16 -26.90 1.57
CA ARG A 394 17.25 -25.64 0.80
C ARG A 394 15.98 -25.31 0.03
N LEU A 395 15.30 -26.33 -0.48
CA LEU A 395 14.00 -26.18 -1.13
C LEU A 395 12.93 -25.73 -0.14
N ARG A 396 12.87 -26.31 1.06
CA ARG A 396 11.96 -25.87 2.13
C ARG A 396 12.24 -24.45 2.57
N ASP A 397 13.50 -24.08 2.72
CA ASP A 397 13.88 -22.70 3.07
C ASP A 397 13.49 -21.73 1.95
N SER A 398 13.63 -22.15 0.68
CA SER A 398 13.19 -21.34 -0.46
C SER A 398 11.67 -21.19 -0.60
N LEU A 399 10.88 -22.03 0.10
CA LEU A 399 9.42 -21.92 0.18
C LEU A 399 8.98 -20.93 1.25
N HIS A 400 9.86 -20.59 2.20
CA HIS A 400 9.59 -19.55 3.18
C HIS A 400 9.78 -18.19 2.50
N SER A 401 8.71 -17.71 1.88
CA SER A 401 8.66 -16.32 1.43
C SER A 401 8.38 -15.45 2.64
N GLU A 402 9.28 -14.52 2.93
CA GLU A 402 9.03 -13.47 3.92
C GLU A 402 7.69 -12.80 3.62
N THR A 403 6.85 -12.78 4.64
CA THR A 403 5.56 -12.10 4.66
C THR A 403 5.77 -10.58 4.56
N ILE A 404 4.73 -9.84 4.16
CA ILE A 404 4.85 -8.38 4.11
C ILE A 404 5.06 -7.81 5.52
N LEU A 405 4.43 -8.40 6.53
CA LEU A 405 4.63 -7.99 7.91
C LEU A 405 6.07 -8.22 8.40
N GLU A 406 6.71 -9.36 8.09
CA GLU A 406 8.12 -9.60 8.43
C GLU A 406 9.04 -8.56 7.81
N LYS A 407 8.82 -8.22 6.53
CA LYS A 407 9.59 -7.17 5.86
C LYS A 407 9.40 -5.80 6.49
N ILE A 408 8.16 -5.46 6.87
CA ILE A 408 7.86 -4.21 7.58
C ILE A 408 8.57 -4.20 8.94
N VAL A 409 8.52 -5.30 9.69
CA VAL A 409 9.20 -5.43 10.99
C VAL A 409 10.71 -5.27 10.83
N ALA A 410 11.34 -5.98 9.90
CA ALA A 410 12.78 -5.92 9.64
C ALA A 410 13.24 -4.50 9.27
N GLN A 411 12.53 -3.82 8.37
CA GLN A 411 12.81 -2.43 8.00
C GLN A 411 12.63 -1.47 9.19
N THR A 412 11.59 -1.69 10.00
CA THR A 412 11.29 -0.85 11.16
C THR A 412 12.34 -1.04 12.26
N GLN A 413 12.79 -2.27 12.50
CA GLN A 413 13.90 -2.60 13.40
C GLN A 413 15.18 -1.90 12.95
N HIS A 414 15.52 -1.98 11.66
CA HIS A 414 16.68 -1.30 11.09
C HIS A 414 16.61 0.22 11.26
N VAL A 415 15.47 0.85 10.97
CA VAL A 415 15.28 2.29 11.13
C VAL A 415 15.45 2.71 12.60
N ALA A 416 14.85 1.97 13.54
CA ALA A 416 14.99 2.24 14.96
C ALA A 416 16.46 2.11 15.42
N LEU A 417 17.15 1.05 15.02
CA LEU A 417 18.55 0.80 15.36
C LEU A 417 19.49 1.84 14.75
N ARG A 418 19.23 2.27 13.51
CA ARG A 418 19.95 3.35 12.83
C ARG A 418 19.82 4.67 13.58
N LEU A 419 18.60 5.07 13.96
CA LEU A 419 18.37 6.31 14.70
C LEU A 419 19.04 6.30 16.07
N ARG A 420 18.96 5.16 16.77
CA ARG A 420 19.64 4.95 18.04
C ARG A 420 21.16 5.06 17.89
N THR A 421 21.71 4.43 16.86
CA THR A 421 23.16 4.47 16.55
C THR A 421 23.62 5.89 16.25
N MET A 422 22.85 6.64 15.46
CA MET A 422 23.12 8.05 15.17
C MET A 422 23.17 8.88 16.44
N TYR A 423 22.14 8.76 17.29
CA TYR A 423 22.08 9.49 18.55
C TYR A 423 23.27 9.16 19.47
N VAL A 424 23.64 7.89 19.60
CA VAL A 424 24.78 7.47 20.44
C VAL A 424 26.09 8.02 19.90
N ILE A 425 26.31 7.99 18.59
CA ILE A 425 27.53 8.53 17.96
C ILE A 425 27.60 10.05 18.12
N ASP A 426 26.51 10.77 17.87
CA ASP A 426 26.46 12.22 17.99
C ASP A 426 26.65 12.66 19.45
N GLN A 427 25.97 12.01 20.39
CA GLN A 427 26.15 12.25 21.81
C GLN A 427 27.61 12.00 22.23
N PHE A 428 28.20 10.89 21.80
CA PHE A 428 29.58 10.56 22.12
C PHE A 428 30.58 11.57 21.52
N ALA A 429 30.35 12.01 20.28
CA ALA A 429 31.18 13.02 19.62
C ALA A 429 31.07 14.40 20.29
N CYS A 430 29.92 14.74 20.89
CA CYS A 430 29.77 15.96 21.69
C CYS A 430 30.48 15.88 23.05
N GLU A 431 30.47 14.71 23.69
CA GLU A 431 31.10 14.50 24.99
C GLU A 431 32.62 14.43 24.91
N VAL A 432 33.17 13.75 23.90
CA VAL A 432 34.61 13.57 23.70
C VAL A 432 35.17 14.66 22.79
N LYS A 433 35.81 15.68 23.39
CA LYS A 433 36.44 16.78 22.64
C LYS A 433 37.83 16.44 22.10
N ASP A 434 38.53 15.50 22.74
CA ASP A 434 39.86 15.04 22.33
C ASP A 434 39.98 13.53 22.62
N PRO A 435 40.13 12.67 21.60
CA PRO A 435 40.30 12.96 20.17
C PRO A 435 38.98 13.31 19.46
N LEU A 436 39.06 13.96 18.30
CA LEU A 436 37.90 14.30 17.46
C LEU A 436 37.32 13.04 16.82
N VAL A 437 36.02 12.82 17.01
CA VAL A 437 35.27 11.70 16.43
C VAL A 437 34.41 12.22 15.28
N VAL A 438 34.73 11.82 14.05
CA VAL A 438 34.01 12.23 12.84
C VAL A 438 33.29 11.03 12.24
N ALA A 439 31.98 11.11 12.11
CA ALA A 439 31.15 10.07 11.51
C ALA A 439 30.70 10.44 10.09
N HIS A 440 30.89 9.52 9.15
CA HIS A 440 30.40 9.66 7.77
C HIS A 440 29.45 8.51 7.45
N TRP A 441 28.18 8.84 7.23
CA TRP A 441 27.17 7.88 6.79
C TRP A 441 27.33 7.57 5.31
N ALA A 442 27.27 6.29 4.95
CA ALA A 442 27.28 5.89 3.55
C ALA A 442 25.99 6.37 2.85
N CYS A 443 26.13 6.92 1.64
CA CYS A 443 24.99 7.37 0.84
C CYS A 443 24.20 6.21 0.23
N LEU A 444 24.84 5.05 0.07
CA LEU A 444 24.20 3.82 -0.40
C LEU A 444 23.68 3.05 0.81
N SER A 445 22.36 3.04 0.96
CA SER A 445 21.68 2.30 2.03
C SER A 445 20.67 1.31 1.43
N SER A 446 20.71 0.08 1.91
CA SER A 446 19.63 -0.89 1.74
C SER A 446 18.54 -0.61 2.78
N PRO A 447 17.27 -0.95 2.52
CA PRO A 447 16.18 -0.83 3.52
C PRO A 447 16.44 -1.61 4.83
N THR A 448 17.35 -2.58 4.82
CA THR A 448 17.69 -3.40 6.01
C THR A 448 19.18 -3.34 6.38
N HIS A 449 19.99 -2.59 5.63
CA HIS A 449 21.43 -2.51 5.88
C HIS A 449 22.00 -1.13 5.55
N ASN A 450 22.69 -0.53 6.52
CA ASN A 450 23.39 0.74 6.36
C ASN A 450 24.78 0.66 6.98
N SER A 451 25.71 1.52 6.56
CA SER A 451 27.04 1.59 7.15
C SER A 451 27.44 3.03 7.48
N VAL A 452 28.16 3.18 8.57
CA VAL A 452 28.78 4.44 9.00
C VAL A 452 30.28 4.22 9.18
N LYS A 453 31.08 5.11 8.61
CA LYS A 453 32.53 5.15 8.78
C LYS A 453 32.87 6.22 9.81
N ILE A 454 33.39 5.80 10.94
CA ILE A 454 33.89 6.66 12.01
C ILE A 454 35.39 6.81 11.85
N ASN A 455 35.88 8.04 11.93
CA ASN A 455 37.30 8.36 11.96
C ASN A 455 37.61 9.07 13.28
N ILE A 456 38.53 8.49 14.04
CA ILE A 456 39.07 9.12 15.25
C ILE A 456 40.39 9.81 14.88
N LEU A 457 40.46 11.11 15.18
CA LEU A 457 41.52 12.02 14.76
C LEU A 457 42.02 12.85 15.95
N SER A 458 43.34 12.98 16.12
CA SER A 458 43.92 13.93 17.07
C SER A 458 44.12 15.30 16.40
N GLN A 459 43.57 16.36 16.99
CA GLN A 459 43.65 17.71 16.44
C GLN A 459 45.12 18.16 16.28
N GLY A 460 45.49 18.61 15.09
CA GLY A 460 46.86 19.04 14.74
C GLY A 460 47.80 17.92 14.28
N TYR A 461 47.39 16.66 14.35
CA TYR A 461 48.20 15.49 13.97
C TYR A 461 47.45 14.54 13.02
N GLU A 462 46.51 15.07 12.24
CA GLU A 462 45.58 14.30 11.39
C GLU A 462 46.29 13.43 10.34
N THR A 463 47.42 13.91 9.80
CA THR A 463 48.26 13.17 8.85
C THR A 463 49.08 12.06 9.51
N MET A 464 49.36 12.17 10.81
CA MET A 464 50.22 11.23 11.52
C MET A 464 49.44 10.04 12.06
N CYS A 465 48.26 10.27 12.64
CA CYS A 465 47.45 9.19 13.18
C CYS A 465 45.96 9.38 12.89
N ARG A 466 45.39 8.38 12.20
CA ARG A 466 43.94 8.22 11.99
C ARG A 466 43.56 6.78 12.30
N THR A 467 42.51 6.60 13.11
CA THR A 467 41.94 5.28 13.39
C THR A 467 40.55 5.17 12.80
N PRO A 468 40.39 4.48 11.65
CA PRO A 468 39.09 4.23 11.06
C PRO A 468 38.37 3.06 11.76
N LEU A 469 37.06 3.18 11.88
CA LEU A 469 36.13 2.16 12.37
C LEU A 469 34.92 2.18 11.43
N VAL A 470 34.45 1.02 10.98
CA VAL A 470 33.23 0.93 10.16
C VAL A 470 32.17 0.18 10.94
N ILE A 471 30.98 0.75 11.09
CA ILE A 471 29.85 0.09 11.75
C ILE A 471 28.79 -0.18 10.70
N HIS A 472 28.43 -1.45 10.56
CA HIS A 472 27.29 -1.91 9.78
C HIS A 472 26.08 -2.03 10.70
N VAL A 473 25.01 -1.34 10.33
CA VAL A 473 23.70 -1.36 10.97
C VAL A 473 22.86 -2.36 10.19
N GLU A 474 22.62 -3.52 10.81
CA GLU A 474 21.74 -4.59 10.29
C GLU A 474 20.35 -4.48 10.97
N GLU A 475 19.48 -5.48 10.79
CA GLU A 475 18.10 -5.47 11.30
C GLU A 475 18.05 -5.50 12.83
N GLN A 476 18.77 -6.42 13.47
CA GLN A 476 18.71 -6.64 14.93
C GLN A 476 20.06 -6.47 15.65
N ARG A 477 21.13 -6.20 14.91
CA ARG A 477 22.50 -6.15 15.44
C ARG A 477 23.36 -5.11 14.74
N LEU A 478 24.43 -4.73 15.40
CA LEU A 478 25.49 -3.91 14.82
C LEU A 478 26.71 -4.80 14.58
N ARG A 479 27.39 -4.58 13.46
CA ARG A 479 28.66 -5.23 13.15
C ARG A 479 29.73 -4.16 12.97
N ALA A 480 30.64 -4.07 13.92
CA ALA A 480 31.76 -3.15 13.88
C ALA A 480 33.01 -3.84 13.30
N VAL A 481 33.68 -3.18 12.38
CA VAL A 481 34.94 -3.60 11.76
C VAL A 481 36.01 -2.59 12.15
N CYS A 482 36.91 -3.03 13.03
CA CYS A 482 38.01 -2.23 13.56
C CYS A 482 39.16 -2.10 12.54
N ARG A 483 40.07 -1.16 12.77
CA ARG A 483 41.27 -0.91 11.92
C ARG A 483 42.12 -2.16 11.70
N ASP A 484 42.19 -3.04 12.69
CA ASP A 484 42.98 -4.28 12.67
C ASP A 484 42.26 -5.44 11.96
N GLY A 485 41.08 -5.20 11.39
CA GLY A 485 40.27 -6.21 10.72
C GLY A 485 39.42 -7.07 11.66
N ARG A 486 39.48 -6.84 12.98
CA ARG A 486 38.59 -7.53 13.92
C ARG A 486 37.15 -7.12 13.68
N VAL A 487 36.28 -8.12 13.63
CA VAL A 487 34.83 -7.95 13.49
C VAL A 487 34.19 -8.21 14.85
N ILE A 488 33.56 -7.18 15.40
CA ILE A 488 32.85 -7.23 16.68
C ILE A 488 31.35 -7.17 16.37
N GLN A 489 30.62 -8.16 16.85
CA GLN A 489 29.16 -8.18 16.78
C GLN A 489 28.62 -7.59 18.08
N LEU A 490 27.85 -6.52 17.97
CA LEU A 490 27.16 -5.88 19.09
C LEU A 490 25.66 -6.15 18.97
N SER A 491 24.99 -6.21 20.10
CA SER A 491 23.54 -6.35 20.19
C SER A 491 22.82 -5.04 19.82
N TYR A 492 21.52 -4.99 20.06
CA TYR A 492 20.70 -3.79 19.90
C TYR A 492 20.88 -2.77 21.05
N GLU A 493 21.68 -3.09 22.07
CA GLU A 493 21.94 -2.22 23.20
C GLU A 493 22.88 -1.05 22.84
N PRO A 494 22.53 0.20 23.21
CA PRO A 494 23.29 1.38 22.84
C PRO A 494 24.58 1.48 23.63
N GLN A 495 24.60 0.87 24.81
CA GLN A 495 25.69 0.93 25.75
C GLN A 495 26.89 0.14 25.23
N GLU A 496 26.67 -1.00 24.58
CA GLU A 496 27.73 -1.78 23.94
C GLU A 496 28.47 -0.96 22.87
N LEU A 497 27.73 -0.23 22.03
CA LEU A 497 28.31 0.66 21.04
C LEU A 497 29.12 1.78 21.71
N ARG A 498 28.58 2.41 22.75
CA ARG A 498 29.29 3.45 23.50
C ARG A 498 30.60 2.93 24.10
N PHE A 499 30.58 1.73 24.68
CA PHE A 499 31.75 1.10 25.26
C PHE A 499 32.80 0.74 24.20
N LEU A 500 32.37 0.28 23.03
CA LEU A 500 33.27 0.06 21.91
C LEU A 500 33.95 1.37 21.48
N LEU A 501 33.19 2.46 21.34
CA LEU A 501 33.74 3.78 20.97
C LEU A 501 34.75 4.28 22.01
N MET A 502 34.46 4.14 23.30
CA MET A 502 35.40 4.47 24.38
C MET A 502 36.70 3.67 24.29
N ALA A 503 36.60 2.36 24.06
CA ALA A 503 37.77 1.50 23.91
C ALA A 503 38.61 1.86 22.67
N GLN A 504 37.95 2.19 21.54
CA GLN A 504 38.64 2.63 20.33
C GLN A 504 39.32 3.98 20.49
N VAL A 505 38.74 4.90 21.27
CA VAL A 505 39.36 6.19 21.62
C VAL A 505 40.61 5.99 22.49
N ALA A 506 40.53 5.15 23.53
CA ALA A 506 41.68 4.87 24.38
C ALA A 506 42.84 4.22 23.60
N GLN A 507 42.50 3.26 22.73
CA GLN A 507 43.47 2.63 21.82
C GLN A 507 44.06 3.63 20.82
N HIS A 508 43.25 4.57 20.32
CA HIS A 508 43.72 5.64 19.43
C HIS A 508 44.77 6.51 20.12
N GLN A 509 44.54 6.96 21.35
CA GLN A 509 45.48 7.83 22.06
C GLN A 509 46.86 7.17 22.25
N VAL A 510 46.89 5.88 22.62
CA VAL A 510 48.15 5.12 22.74
C VAL A 510 48.83 4.91 21.39
N SER A 511 48.07 4.57 20.35
CA SER A 511 48.61 4.43 18.98
C SER A 511 49.14 5.76 18.43
N SER A 512 48.49 6.88 18.77
CA SER A 512 48.93 8.22 18.38
C SER A 512 50.26 8.58 19.05
N VAL A 513 50.40 8.31 20.35
CA VAL A 513 51.66 8.49 21.09
C VAL A 513 52.77 7.61 20.52
N GLN A 514 52.46 6.36 20.17
CA GLN A 514 53.42 5.46 19.53
C GLN A 514 53.98 6.04 18.23
N THR A 515 53.10 6.58 17.39
CA THR A 515 53.51 7.19 16.13
C THR A 515 54.32 8.45 16.40
N LEU A 516 53.85 9.34 17.29
CA LEU A 516 54.58 10.55 17.67
C LEU A 516 55.99 10.25 18.20
N ALA A 517 56.14 9.23 19.06
CA ALA A 517 57.42 8.82 19.59
C ALA A 517 58.44 8.46 18.50
N LYS A 518 57.99 7.74 17.46
CA LYS A 518 58.83 7.42 16.30
C LYS A 518 59.27 8.66 15.53
N PHE A 519 58.42 9.68 15.43
CA PHE A 519 58.75 10.95 14.77
C PHE A 519 59.72 11.82 15.60
N VAL A 520 59.58 11.85 16.93
CA VAL A 520 60.47 12.61 17.83
C VAL A 520 61.79 11.86 18.12
N GLY A 521 61.93 10.61 17.65
CA GLY A 521 63.15 9.81 17.82
C GLY A 521 63.22 9.01 19.13
N TRP A 522 62.12 8.93 19.87
CA TRP A 522 62.00 8.09 21.06
C TRP A 522 61.87 6.61 20.68
N LYS A 523 62.49 5.74 21.48
CA LYS A 523 62.44 4.28 21.27
C LYS A 523 61.22 3.70 21.99
N VAL A 524 60.31 3.11 21.24
CA VAL A 524 59.17 2.37 21.80
C VAL A 524 59.66 1.01 22.29
N LEU A 525 59.55 0.76 23.60
CA LEU A 525 60.00 -0.48 24.24
C LEU A 525 58.90 -1.55 24.24
N SER A 526 57.67 -1.16 24.54
CA SER A 526 56.52 -2.08 24.57
C SER A 526 55.22 -1.34 24.26
N THR A 527 54.32 -2.01 23.55
CA THR A 527 52.95 -1.53 23.29
C THR A 527 51.97 -2.68 23.49
N CYS A 528 50.98 -2.47 24.33
CA CYS A 528 49.95 -3.46 24.62
C CYS A 528 48.57 -2.81 24.47
N ASN A 529 47.76 -3.30 23.54
CA ASN A 529 46.38 -2.81 23.38
C ASN A 529 45.44 -3.38 24.46
N ASN A 530 45.82 -4.50 25.08
CA ASN A 530 45.08 -5.15 26.16
C ASN A 530 46.01 -5.40 27.35
N VAL A 531 46.00 -4.50 28.32
CA VAL A 531 46.90 -4.56 29.47
C VAL A 531 46.28 -5.42 30.58
N GLY A 532 46.94 -6.53 30.92
CA GLY A 532 46.52 -7.44 32.01
C GLY A 532 47.07 -7.08 33.40
N VAL A 533 47.76 -5.95 33.55
CA VAL A 533 48.46 -5.54 34.78
C VAL A 533 48.00 -4.13 35.19
N GLY A 534 47.84 -3.86 36.48
CA GLY A 534 47.39 -2.56 37.00
C GLY A 534 45.90 -2.51 37.35
N PRO A 535 45.33 -1.31 37.59
CA PRO A 535 43.94 -1.16 38.00
C PRO A 535 42.99 -1.72 36.94
N LEU A 536 42.05 -2.56 37.37
CA LEU A 536 41.10 -3.21 36.46
C LEU A 536 40.07 -2.16 36.01
N GLU A 537 39.93 -1.99 34.71
CA GLU A 537 38.85 -1.16 34.16
C GLU A 537 37.53 -1.92 34.30
N ALA A 538 36.46 -1.23 34.70
CA ALA A 538 35.15 -1.86 34.74
C ALA A 538 34.63 -2.19 33.32
N LEU A 539 35.19 -1.52 32.30
CA LEU A 539 34.73 -1.54 30.93
C LEU A 539 35.88 -1.65 29.94
N GLY A 540 35.90 -2.71 29.14
CA GLY A 540 36.93 -2.93 28.11
C GLY A 540 38.34 -3.15 28.68
N ASN A 541 39.34 -3.07 27.81
CA ASN A 541 40.75 -3.23 28.19
C ASN A 541 41.47 -1.89 28.11
N ALA A 542 42.32 -1.59 29.09
CA ALA A 542 43.26 -0.48 28.99
C ALA A 542 44.34 -0.81 27.94
N SER A 543 44.81 0.22 27.25
CA SER A 543 45.98 0.17 26.37
C SER A 543 47.18 0.84 27.06
N SER A 544 48.40 0.35 26.85
CA SER A 544 49.60 1.00 27.38
C SER A 544 50.75 1.01 26.38
N ILE A 545 51.63 1.99 26.56
CA ILE A 545 52.90 2.12 25.83
C ILE A 545 54.01 2.52 26.79
N LEU A 546 55.16 1.88 26.63
CA LEU A 546 56.40 2.22 27.33
C LEU A 546 57.45 2.67 26.32
N MET A 547 58.09 3.81 26.58
CA MET A 547 59.03 4.46 25.67
C MET A 547 60.26 4.93 26.44
N ALA A 548 61.42 4.91 25.79
CA ALA A 548 62.68 5.44 26.30
C ALA A 548 63.16 6.63 25.46
N SER A 549 63.82 7.57 26.13
CA SER A 549 64.48 8.70 25.49
C SER A 549 65.57 8.21 24.52
N PRO A 550 65.95 9.03 23.51
CA PRO A 550 67.06 8.70 22.59
C PRO A 550 68.38 8.40 23.32
N THR A 551 68.61 9.08 24.44
CA THR A 551 69.74 8.95 25.36
C THR A 551 69.63 7.75 26.30
N GLY A 552 68.43 7.18 26.48
CA GLY A 552 68.18 5.99 27.30
C GLY A 552 68.14 6.23 28.81
N ASP A 553 68.22 7.49 29.25
CA ASP A 553 68.23 7.94 30.65
C ASP A 553 66.83 8.20 31.22
N LYS A 554 65.82 8.36 30.36
CA LYS A 554 64.43 8.66 30.77
C LYS A 554 63.47 7.70 30.11
N MET A 555 62.43 7.30 30.84
CA MET A 555 61.36 6.45 30.36
C MET A 555 60.00 7.08 30.62
N ILE A 556 59.08 6.93 29.66
CA ILE A 556 57.69 7.34 29.77
C ILE A 556 56.81 6.10 29.64
N SER A 557 55.91 5.91 30.60
CA SER A 557 54.83 4.93 30.54
C SER A 557 53.52 5.68 30.41
N VAL A 558 52.73 5.33 29.40
CA VAL A 558 51.37 5.85 29.21
C VAL A 558 50.41 4.69 29.32
N ARG A 559 49.40 4.81 30.18
CA ARG A 559 48.25 3.90 30.27
C ARG A 559 47.02 4.71 29.88
N CYS A 560 46.21 4.21 28.96
CA CYS A 560 44.94 4.81 28.60
C CYS A 560 43.82 3.79 28.79
N GLY A 561 42.92 4.08 29.73
CA GLY A 561 41.70 3.33 29.95
C GLY A 561 40.49 4.06 29.36
N PRO A 562 39.45 3.32 28.94
CA PRO A 562 38.21 3.92 28.44
C PRO A 562 37.43 4.70 29.51
N GLN A 563 37.60 4.40 30.80
CA GLN A 563 36.99 5.18 31.90
C GLN A 563 38.00 6.03 32.67
N SER A 564 39.16 5.47 33.00
CA SER A 564 40.23 6.18 33.74
C SER A 564 40.87 7.32 32.95
N GLY A 565 40.76 7.29 31.62
CA GLY A 565 41.43 8.26 30.75
C GLY A 565 42.91 7.95 30.58
N ALA A 566 43.72 8.96 30.26
CA ALA A 566 45.15 8.81 30.04
C ALA A 566 45.97 9.15 31.29
N GLU A 567 46.67 8.17 31.82
CA GLU A 567 47.64 8.27 32.91
C GLU A 567 49.05 8.22 32.33
N VAL A 568 49.89 9.18 32.69
CA VAL A 568 51.27 9.29 32.17
C VAL A 568 52.23 9.32 33.33
N CYS A 569 53.19 8.40 33.32
CA CYS A 569 54.22 8.28 34.35
C CYS A 569 55.61 8.39 33.72
N VAL A 570 56.51 9.08 34.39
CA VAL A 570 57.91 9.26 33.95
C VAL A 570 58.84 8.63 34.97
N SER A 571 59.87 7.96 34.49
CA SER A 571 61.00 7.51 35.28
C SER A 571 62.28 8.10 34.71
N CYS A 572 63.17 8.56 35.59
CA CYS A 572 64.51 9.01 35.22
C CYS A 572 65.54 8.07 35.85
N SER A 573 66.62 7.77 35.13
CA SER A 573 67.83 7.23 35.74
C SER A 573 68.46 8.29 36.66
N PRO A 574 69.09 7.91 37.77
CA PRO A 574 69.81 8.86 38.62
C PRO A 574 70.88 9.59 37.80
N GLN A 575 70.96 10.92 37.96
CA GLN A 575 72.02 11.72 37.34
C GLN A 575 73.39 11.24 37.86
N GLN A 576 74.46 11.48 37.10
CA GLN A 576 75.83 11.06 37.48
C GLN A 576 76.26 11.52 38.88
N GLN A 577 75.65 12.57 39.44
CA GLN A 577 75.93 13.07 40.79
C GLN A 577 75.07 12.43 41.90
N ASP A 578 73.98 11.71 41.55
CA ASP A 578 73.01 11.12 42.48
C ASP A 578 73.06 9.58 42.53
N PHE A 579 74.04 8.95 41.87
CA PHE A 579 74.23 7.50 41.96
C PHE A 579 74.86 7.14 43.31
N TYR A 580 74.00 6.86 44.29
CA TYR A 580 74.42 6.19 45.51
C TYR A 580 74.48 4.68 45.23
N PRO A 581 75.66 4.04 45.25
CA PRO A 581 75.74 2.59 45.14
C PRO A 581 74.96 1.98 46.31
N SER A 582 73.80 1.41 46.01
CA SER A 582 73.03 0.65 47.00
C SER A 582 73.80 -0.61 47.36
N THR A 583 73.49 -1.22 48.51
CA THR A 583 74.11 -2.48 48.95
C THR A 583 74.00 -3.60 47.91
N LEU A 584 73.05 -3.52 46.98
CA LEU A 584 72.75 -4.51 45.94
C LEU A 584 73.34 -4.18 44.55
N VAL A 585 73.59 -2.89 44.22
CA VAL A 585 74.02 -2.47 42.89
C VAL A 585 75.28 -1.60 43.00
N ARG A 586 76.44 -2.24 42.82
CA ARG A 586 77.77 -1.59 42.94
C ARG A 586 78.44 -1.30 41.59
N ASP A 587 77.97 -1.94 40.53
CA ASP A 587 78.64 -1.96 39.23
C ASP A 587 78.09 -0.86 38.30
N ARG A 588 78.99 -0.08 37.66
CA ARG A 588 78.64 1.12 36.86
C ARG A 588 77.77 0.82 35.63
N LYS A 589 77.73 -0.45 35.18
CA LYS A 589 76.84 -0.91 34.11
C LYS A 589 75.35 -0.75 34.42
N TRP A 590 75.00 -0.57 35.69
CA TRP A 590 73.64 -0.41 36.18
C TRP A 590 73.22 1.04 36.44
N HIS A 591 74.08 2.01 36.09
CA HIS A 591 73.79 3.45 36.26
C HIS A 591 72.54 3.90 35.49
N ASN A 592 72.21 3.22 34.39
CA ASN A 592 71.03 3.48 33.56
C ASN A 592 69.77 2.73 34.04
N LEU A 593 69.79 2.11 35.23
CA LEU A 593 68.57 1.54 35.79
C LEU A 593 67.60 2.67 36.13
N SER A 594 66.38 2.56 35.60
CA SER A 594 65.29 3.47 35.88
C SER A 594 64.90 3.49 37.35
N GLY A 595 64.70 4.71 37.89
CA GLY A 595 64.09 4.90 39.20
C GLY A 595 62.59 4.57 39.24
N ALA A 596 61.94 4.92 40.36
CA ALA A 596 60.50 4.75 40.49
C ALA A 596 59.74 5.68 39.53
N PHE A 597 58.68 5.17 38.91
CA PHE A 597 57.78 5.96 38.08
C PHE A 597 57.02 6.99 38.93
N ARG A 598 56.99 8.23 38.46
CA ARG A 598 56.19 9.33 39.04
C ARG A 598 55.14 9.76 38.04
N GLU A 599 53.91 9.92 38.51
CA GLU A 599 52.79 10.38 37.68
C GLU A 599 52.93 11.86 37.32
N VAL A 600 52.61 12.18 36.06
CA VAL A 600 52.63 13.53 35.51
C VAL A 600 51.22 14.09 35.49
N CYS A 601 51.01 15.23 36.16
CA CYS A 601 49.74 15.92 36.14
C CYS A 601 49.49 16.61 34.77
N LEU A 602 48.86 15.91 33.83
CA LEU A 602 48.54 16.40 32.48
C LEU A 602 47.71 17.69 32.45
N ALA A 603 46.94 17.98 33.50
CA ALA A 603 46.15 19.20 33.62
C ALA A 603 47.02 20.47 33.70
N ARG A 604 48.25 20.36 34.22
CA ARG A 604 49.17 21.49 34.40
C ARG A 604 50.08 21.75 33.19
N MET A 605 50.06 20.85 32.20
CA MET A 605 50.90 20.94 31.01
C MET A 605 50.29 21.83 29.93
N GLN A 606 51.14 22.58 29.22
CA GLN A 606 50.73 23.37 28.06
C GLN A 606 50.42 22.44 26.87
N GLY A 607 49.33 22.74 26.17
CA GLY A 607 48.85 21.95 25.03
C GLY A 607 47.33 21.79 25.05
N ARG A 608 46.70 21.93 23.87
CA ARG A 608 45.24 21.80 23.74
C ARG A 608 44.78 20.34 23.66
N SER A 609 45.54 19.48 22.99
CA SER A 609 45.30 18.05 22.89
C SER A 609 46.27 17.25 23.76
N PHE A 610 45.88 16.03 24.13
CA PHE A 610 46.71 15.05 24.81
C PHE A 610 48.02 14.83 24.06
N LEU A 611 47.96 14.68 22.74
CA LEU A 611 49.13 14.43 21.92
C LEU A 611 50.09 15.63 21.89
N SER A 612 49.56 16.87 21.88
CA SER A 612 50.38 18.08 22.00
C SER A 612 51.08 18.16 23.35
N LYS A 613 50.41 17.79 24.45
CA LYS A 613 51.04 17.71 25.78
C LYS A 613 52.14 16.66 25.82
N MET A 614 51.94 15.52 25.15
CA MET A 614 52.95 14.46 25.05
C MET A 614 54.16 14.88 24.20
N GLU A 615 53.96 15.64 23.13
CA GLU A 615 55.07 16.22 22.35
C GLU A 615 55.91 17.17 23.21
N HIS A 616 55.27 18.08 23.94
CA HIS A 616 55.96 18.98 24.87
C HIS A 616 56.71 18.21 25.96
N LEU A 617 56.08 17.15 26.51
CA LEU A 617 56.73 16.29 27.50
C LEU A 617 57.98 15.63 26.92
N MET A 618 57.86 15.01 25.75
CA MET A 618 58.98 14.34 25.10
C MET A 618 60.10 15.32 24.74
N ALA A 619 59.77 16.51 24.26
CA ALA A 619 60.75 17.56 23.94
C ALA A 619 61.50 18.04 25.20
N ALA A 620 60.79 18.29 26.30
CA ALA A 620 61.39 18.72 27.56
C ALA A 620 62.25 17.62 28.22
N LEU A 621 61.98 16.36 27.93
CA LEU A 621 62.76 15.23 28.44
C LEU A 621 63.94 14.84 27.52
N THR A 622 63.97 15.30 26.27
CA THR A 622 65.11 15.11 25.35
C THR A 622 66.24 16.12 25.52
N THR A 623 65.96 17.27 26.11
CA THR A 623 66.97 18.22 26.61
C THR A 623 67.52 17.74 27.95
#